data_AF-A0A2D0YJW7-F1
#
_entry.id   AF-A0A2D0YJW7-F1
#
_cell.length_a   1.000
_cell.length_b   1.000
_cell.length_c   1.000
_cell.angle_alpha   90.00
_cell.angle_beta   90.00
_cell.angle_gamma   90.00
#
_symmetry.space_group_name_H-M   'P 1'
#
loop_
_entity.id
_entity.type
_entity.pdbx_description
1 polymer ?
#
loop_
_entity_poly.entity_id
_entity_poly.type
_entity_poly.pdbx_seq_one_letter_code
_entity_poly.pdbx_strand_id
1 'polypeptide(L)' 'VLTIWIVCLLICILPLCGWGTYAPTSWGCFADCSSSYILFLFIIYSLCFCLLIILSIPLIYQLLCSDEQQHFYD' A
#
# COMPACT_ATOMS: atom_id res chain seq x y z
N VAL A 1 -11.15 8.18 2.58
CA VAL A 1 -11.57 7.47 1.34
C VAL A 1 -11.35 8.33 0.09
N LEU A 2 -11.93 9.52 0.02
CA LEU A 2 -11.83 10.38 -1.17
C LEU A 2 -10.39 10.82 -1.50
N THR A 3 -9.59 11.11 -0.48
CA THR A 3 -8.15 11.43 -0.62
C THR A 3 -7.35 10.27 -1.20
N ILE A 4 -7.60 9.04 -0.74
CA ILE A 4 -6.93 7.82 -1.25
C ILE A 4 -7.27 7.64 -2.73
N TRP A 5 -8.55 7.80 -3.08
CA TRP A 5 -9.00 7.75 -4.47
C TRP A 5 -8.28 8.76 -5.37
N ILE A 6 -8.17 10.02 -4.93
CA ILE A 6 -7.46 11.06 -5.69
C ILE A 6 -5.99 10.68 -5.88
N VAL A 7 -5.31 10.22 -4.82
CA VAL A 7 -3.91 9.81 -4.90
C VAL A 7 -3.73 8.63 -5.86
N CYS A 8 -4.59 7.61 -5.79
CA CYS A 8 -4.56 6.47 -6.70
C CYS A 8 -4.77 6.89 -8.16
N LEU A 9 -5.76 7.74 -8.44
CA LEU A 9 -6.00 8.23 -9.80
C LEU A 9 -4.83 9.06 -10.32
N LEU A 10 -4.22 9.89 -9.48
CA LEU A 10 -3.05 10.68 -9.85
C LEU A 10 -1.88 9.77 -10.25
N ILE A 11 -1.63 8.73 -9.47
CA ILE A 11 -0.60 7.71 -9.76
C ILE A 11 -0.90 7.00 -11.09
N CYS A 12 -2.16 6.68 -11.38
CA CYS A 12 -2.55 6.06 -12.65
C CYS A 12 -2.39 6.98 -13.87
N ILE A 13 -2.55 8.30 -13.71
CA ILE A 13 -2.41 9.28 -14.81
C ILE A 13 -0.94 9.61 -15.09
N LEU A 14 -0.05 9.43 -14.12
CA LEU A 14 1.38 9.73 -14.24
C LEU A 14 2.07 9.10 -15.48
N PRO A 15 1.83 7.81 -15.80
CA PRO A 15 2.34 7.20 -17.03
C PRO A 15 1.71 7.77 -18.31
N LEU A 16 0.44 8.22 -18.26
CA LEU A 16 -0.21 8.90 -19.40
C LEU A 16 0.42 10.28 -19.68
N CYS A 17 0.98 10.93 -18.65
CA CYS A 17 1.71 12.19 -18.79
C CYS A 17 3.18 12.00 -19.25
N GLY A 18 3.61 10.78 -19.60
CA GLY A 18 4.95 10.50 -20.10
C GLY A 18 6.02 10.30 -19.02
N TRP A 19 5.63 10.17 -17.74
CA TRP A 19 6.58 9.92 -16.63
C TRP A 19 6.93 8.45 -16.43
N GLY A 20 6.43 7.58 -17.31
CA GLY A 20 6.74 6.16 -17.36
C GLY A 20 6.19 5.57 -18.64
N THR A 21 6.75 4.44 -19.06
CA THR A 21 6.19 3.63 -20.15
C THR A 21 5.72 2.31 -19.55
N TYR A 22 4.62 1.79 -20.09
CA TYR A 22 4.24 0.42 -19.80
C TYR A 22 4.89 -0.47 -20.85
N ALA A 23 5.88 -1.25 -20.44
CA ALA A 23 6.55 -2.19 -21.30
C ALA A 23 5.84 -3.55 -21.27
N PRO A 24 5.71 -4.23 -22.43
CA PRO A 24 5.24 -5.60 -22.45
C PRO A 24 6.31 -6.52 -21.84
N THR A 25 5.95 -7.21 -20.77
CA THR A 25 6.71 -8.28 -20.13
C THR A 25 6.01 -9.61 -20.38
N SER A 26 6.71 -10.73 -20.28
CA SER A 26 6.14 -12.07 -20.45
C SER A 26 5.01 -12.40 -19.46
N TRP A 27 4.86 -11.62 -18.38
CA TRP A 27 3.80 -11.75 -17.39
C TRP A 27 2.65 -10.74 -17.57
N GLY A 28 2.72 -9.85 -18.58
CA GLY A 28 1.68 -8.85 -18.86
C GLY A 28 2.24 -7.49 -19.30
N CYS A 29 1.50 -6.42 -19.06
CA CYS A 29 1.96 -5.05 -19.31
C CYS A 29 2.32 -4.42 -17.96
N PHE A 30 3.60 -4.17 -17.71
CA PHE A 30 4.06 -3.64 -16.43
C PHE A 30 4.83 -2.34 -16.64
N ALA A 31 4.91 -1.51 -15.60
CA ALA A 31 5.75 -0.33 -15.63
C ALA A 31 7.21 -0.75 -15.88
N ASP A 32 7.86 -0.08 -16.82
CA ASP A 32 9.22 -0.38 -17.22
C ASP A 32 10.19 -0.31 -16.01
N CYS A 33 10.96 -1.38 -15.77
CA CYS A 33 11.86 -1.48 -14.61
C CYS A 33 12.98 -0.41 -14.59
N SER A 34 13.30 0.17 -15.75
CA SER A 34 14.30 1.25 -15.85
C SER A 34 13.74 2.64 -15.51
N SER A 35 12.42 2.78 -15.35
CA SER A 35 11.79 4.07 -15.09
C SER A 35 11.77 4.37 -13.59
N SER A 36 12.03 5.63 -13.22
CA SER A 36 11.90 6.13 -11.84
C SER A 36 10.49 5.94 -11.26
N TYR A 37 9.49 5.70 -12.10
CA TYR A 37 8.13 5.39 -11.70
C TYR A 37 8.02 4.11 -10.84
N ILE A 38 8.83 3.08 -11.12
CA ILE A 38 8.77 1.83 -10.32
C ILE A 38 9.28 2.04 -8.89
N LEU A 39 10.31 2.89 -8.71
CA LEU A 39 10.85 3.24 -7.41
C LEU A 39 9.83 4.05 -6.59
N PHE A 40 9.12 4.97 -7.25
CA PHE A 40 8.05 5.73 -6.61
C PHE A 40 6.91 4.83 -6.11
N LEU A 41 6.44 3.90 -6.96
CA LEU A 41 5.46 2.90 -6.56
C LEU A 41 5.96 2.05 -5.39
N PHE A 42 7.21 1.58 -5.45
CA PHE A 42 7.81 0.77 -4.39
C PHE A 42 7.82 1.50 -3.05
N ILE A 43 8.19 2.78 -3.03
CA ILE A 43 8.19 3.61 -1.81
C ILE A 43 6.77 3.76 -1.25
N ILE A 44 5.79 4.09 -2.10
CA ILE A 44 4.39 4.26 -1.67
C ILE A 44 3.83 2.96 -1.08
N TYR A 45 4.01 1.83 -1.78
CA TYR A 45 3.50 0.54 -1.32
C TYR A 45 4.17 0.12 -0.02
N SER A 46 5.49 0.29 0.10
CA SER A 46 6.23 0.00 1.33
C SER A 46 5.75 0.87 2.49
N LEU A 47 5.56 2.18 2.28
CA LEU A 47 5.05 3.09 3.31
C LEU A 47 3.64 2.71 3.76
N CYS A 48 2.74 2.40 2.83
CA CYS A 48 1.40 1.91 3.14
C CYS A 48 1.44 0.62 3.95
N PHE A 49 2.28 -0.34 3.56
CA PHE A 49 2.43 -1.60 4.27
C PHE A 49 2.96 -1.38 5.69
N CYS A 50 3.98 -0.53 5.86
CA CYS A 50 4.51 -0.15 7.17
C CYS A 50 3.45 0.51 8.05
N LEU A 51 2.66 1.46 7.51
CA LEU A 51 1.57 2.09 8.26
C LEU A 51 0.50 1.07 8.67
N LEU A 52 0.15 0.14 7.78
CA LEU A 52 -0.78 -0.94 8.07
C LEU A 52 -0.26 -1.84 9.18
N ILE A 53 1.03 -2.20 9.19
CA ILE A 53 1.66 -2.97 10.26
C ILE A 53 1.63 -2.20 11.58
N ILE A 54 2.04 -0.94 11.57
CA ILE A 54 2.09 -0.11 12.79
C ILE A 54 0.68 0.09 13.36
N LEU A 55 -0.36 0.13 12.54
CA LEU A 55 -1.76 0.20 12.98
C LEU A 55 -2.31 -1.17 13.39
N SER A 56 -1.94 -2.24 12.71
CA SER A 56 -2.46 -3.57 12.99
C SER A 56 -1.87 -4.17 14.26
N ILE A 57 -0.59 -3.96 14.55
CA ILE A 57 0.06 -4.42 15.79
C ILE A 57 -0.71 -3.97 17.05
N PRO A 58 -0.95 -2.67 17.30
CA PRO A 58 -1.67 -2.23 18.49
C PRO A 58 -3.13 -2.68 18.46
N LEU A 59 -3.75 -2.78 17.28
CA LEU A 59 -5.12 -3.26 17.17
C LEU A 59 -5.22 -4.75 17.56
N ILE A 60 -4.26 -5.58 17.14
CA ILE A 60 -4.13 -6.99 17.52
C ILE A 60 -3.89 -7.10 19.03
N TYR A 61 -2.99 -6.30 19.59
CA TYR A 61 -2.76 -6.28 21.04
C TYR A 61 -4.01 -5.86 21.83
N GLN A 62 -4.77 -4.87 21.34
CA GLN A 62 -6.04 -4.46 21.96
C GLN A 62 -7.10 -5.55 21.89
N LEU A 63 -7.15 -6.30 20.78
CA LEU A 63 -8.05 -7.44 20.60
C LEU A 63 -7.67 -8.60 21.54
N LEU A 64 -6.39 -8.97 21.61
CA LEU A 64 -5.92 -10.03 22.52
C LEU A 64 -6.11 -9.66 23.99
N CYS A 65 -5.85 -8.40 24.37
CA CYS A 65 -6.02 -7.95 25.75
C CYS A 65 -7.51 -7.81 26.14
N SER A 66 -8.40 -7.48 25.18
CA SER A 66 -9.85 -7.55 25.41
C SER A 66 -10.33 -8.98 25.69
N ASP A 67 -9.71 -9.99 25.08
CA ASP A 67 -10.02 -11.41 25.34
C ASP A 67 -9.50 -11.86 26.73
N GLU A 68 -8.28 -11.44 27.09
CA GLU A 68 -7.70 -11.74 28.42
C GLU A 68 -8.53 -11.10 29.56
N GLN A 69 -9.09 -9.90 29.36
CA GLN A 69 -9.95 -9.25 30.35
C GLN A 69 -11.31 -9.94 30.56
N GLN A 70 -11.79 -10.75 29.61
CA GLN A 70 -13.04 -11.51 29.79
C GLN A 70 -12.82 -12.79 30.60
N HIS A 71 -11.62 -13.35 30.63
CA HIS A 71 -11.34 -14.63 31.31
C HIS A 71 -11.00 -14.48 32.80
N PHE A 72 -10.88 -13.26 33.31
CA PHE A 72 -10.60 -12.97 34.73
C PHE A 72 -11.86 -12.64 35.55
N TYR A 73 -13.06 -12.77 34.96
CA TYR A 73 -14.34 -12.51 35.62
C TYR A 73 -15.31 -13.72 35.58
N ASP A 74 -14.78 -14.93 35.44
CA ASP A 74 -15.46 -16.19 35.78
C ASP A 74 -14.67 -16.91 36.89
#